data_AF-A0A7Z2KAA8-F1
#
_entry.id   AF-A0A7Z2KAA8-F1
#
_cell.length_a   1.000
_cell.length_b   1.000
_cell.length_c   1.000
_cell.angle_alpha   90.00
_cell.angle_beta   90.00
_cell.angle_gamma   90.00
#
_symmetry.space_group_name_H-M   'P 1'
#
loop_
_entity.id
_entity.type
_entity.pdbx_description
1 polymer ?
#
loop_
_entity_poly.entity_id
_entity_poly.type
_entity_poly.pdbx_seq_one_letter_code
_entity_poly.pdbx_strand_id
1 'polypeptide(L)'
;MNVNKPSAPPIVNPYQKHNPVTKVEQVKKAPREDELQISNKARELYDMKTEQDREAKVTAIKKQIEEGTYRVDSQKTAEKLFDQWF
;
A
#
# COMPACT_ATOMS: atom_id res chain seq x y z
N MET A 1 10.68 -37.69 79.80
CA MET A 1 10.37 -36.52 78.94
C MET A 1 11.09 -36.71 77.62
N ASN A 2 10.33 -36.78 76.54
CA ASN A 2 10.83 -37.07 75.20
C ASN A 2 11.20 -35.75 74.51
N VAL A 3 12.47 -35.57 74.15
CA VAL A 3 12.90 -34.43 73.33
C VAL A 3 13.43 -34.95 71.99
N ASN A 4 12.54 -34.96 71.00
CA ASN A 4 12.90 -35.14 69.59
C ASN A 4 13.71 -33.92 69.14
N LYS A 5 14.91 -34.13 68.61
CA LYS A 5 15.71 -33.10 67.94
C LYS A 5 15.12 -32.81 66.54
N PRO A 6 15.08 -31.54 66.10
CA PRO A 6 14.47 -31.18 64.82
C PRO A 6 15.34 -31.57 63.62
N SER A 7 14.66 -32.01 62.56
CA SER A 7 15.19 -32.44 61.26
C SER A 7 16.07 -31.38 60.60
N ALA A 8 17.27 -31.75 60.15
CA ALA A 8 18.11 -30.91 59.29
C ALA A 8 17.55 -30.89 57.85
N PRO A 9 17.51 -29.74 57.15
CA PRO A 9 17.00 -29.67 55.78
C PRO A 9 17.99 -30.35 54.79
N PRO A 10 17.48 -30.95 53.69
CA PRO A 10 18.33 -31.63 52.72
C PRO A 10 19.24 -30.65 51.98
N ILE A 11 20.48 -31.05 51.77
CA ILE A 11 21.48 -30.33 50.98
C ILE A 11 21.03 -30.35 49.52
N VAL A 12 20.57 -29.22 49.00
CA VAL A 12 20.19 -29.07 47.58
C VAL A 12 21.46 -28.85 46.78
N ASN A 13 21.78 -29.78 45.88
CA ASN A 13 22.96 -29.68 45.01
C ASN A 13 22.63 -28.73 43.84
N PRO A 14 23.24 -27.54 43.71
CA PRO A 14 22.76 -26.47 42.80
C PRO A 14 23.13 -26.66 41.32
N TYR A 15 23.66 -27.83 40.95
CA TYR A 15 24.17 -28.10 39.60
C TYR A 15 23.47 -29.29 38.94
N GLN A 16 22.15 -29.33 39.03
CA GLN A 16 21.31 -30.18 38.19
C GLN A 16 20.04 -29.37 37.91
N LYS A 17 19.57 -29.08 36.70
CA LYS A 17 19.91 -29.54 35.36
C LYS A 17 18.92 -28.80 34.43
N HIS A 18 19.35 -28.47 33.21
CA HIS A 18 18.51 -28.26 32.03
C HIS A 18 17.51 -27.09 32.03
N ASN A 19 17.87 -26.02 31.32
CA ASN A 19 17.14 -25.58 30.13
C ASN A 19 18.06 -24.68 29.30
N PRO A 20 18.49 -25.06 28.08
CA PRO A 20 18.85 -24.04 27.11
C PRO A 20 17.54 -23.30 26.82
N VAL A 21 17.42 -22.08 27.32
CA VAL A 21 16.39 -21.16 26.83
C VAL A 21 16.72 -20.99 25.36
N THR A 22 16.01 -21.72 24.50
CA THR A 22 16.04 -21.49 23.06
C THR A 22 15.73 -20.02 22.90
N LYS A 23 16.76 -19.24 22.56
CA LYS A 23 16.64 -17.84 22.22
C LYS A 23 15.65 -17.84 21.07
N VAL A 24 14.41 -17.44 21.36
CA VAL A 24 13.41 -17.18 20.34
C VAL A 24 14.06 -16.09 19.51
N GLU A 25 14.61 -16.47 18.36
CA GLU A 25 15.05 -15.51 17.36
C GLU A 25 13.82 -14.67 17.10
N GLN A 26 13.85 -13.43 17.59
CA GLN A 26 12.89 -12.42 17.22
C GLN A 26 13.02 -12.34 15.70
N VAL A 27 12.10 -12.99 14.99
CA VAL A 27 11.92 -12.83 13.56
C VAL A 27 11.76 -11.34 13.38
N LYS A 28 12.83 -10.68 12.93
CA LYS A 28 12.81 -9.26 12.58
C LYS A 28 11.72 -9.15 11.55
N LYS A 29 10.55 -8.61 11.95
CA LYS A 29 9.48 -8.32 11.00
C LYS A 29 10.13 -7.49 9.90
N ALA A 30 10.10 -8.01 8.67
CA ALA A 30 10.57 -7.26 7.51
C ALA A 30 9.86 -5.90 7.51
N PRO A 31 10.54 -4.81 7.11
CA PRO A 31 9.91 -3.51 7.02
C PRO A 31 8.63 -3.66 6.19
N ARG A 32 7.51 -3.26 6.77
CA ARG A 32 6.20 -3.32 6.12
C ARG A 32 6.28 -2.38 4.92
N GLU A 33 6.02 -2.90 3.72
CA GLU A 33 5.95 -2.06 2.53
C GLU A 33 4.69 -1.19 2.63
N ASP A 34 4.83 0.09 2.31
CA ASP A 34 3.70 1.01 2.25
C ASP A 34 2.92 0.72 0.96
N GLU A 35 1.74 0.13 1.11
CA GLU A 35 0.82 -0.10 -0.01
C GLU A 35 -0.19 1.06 -0.11
N LEU A 36 -0.30 1.64 -1.31
CA LEU A 36 -1.29 2.66 -1.65
C LEU A 36 -2.36 2.04 -2.55
N GLN A 37 -3.56 1.85 -2.00
CA GLN A 37 -4.72 1.32 -2.73
C GLN A 37 -5.58 2.47 -3.25
N ILE A 38 -5.99 2.40 -4.52
CA ILE A 38 -6.95 3.36 -5.10
C ILE A 38 -8.32 3.12 -4.47
N SER A 39 -8.98 4.18 -4.00
CA SER A 39 -10.31 4.08 -3.40
C SER A 39 -11.35 3.56 -4.41
N ASN A 40 -12.23 2.64 -3.98
CA ASN A 40 -13.34 2.13 -4.80
C ASN A 40 -14.20 3.26 -5.38
N LYS A 41 -14.44 4.32 -4.60
CA LYS A 41 -15.18 5.51 -5.04
C LYS A 41 -14.46 6.27 -6.17
N ALA A 42 -13.13 6.30 -6.17
CA ALA A 42 -12.36 6.94 -7.23
C ALA A 42 -12.47 6.16 -8.55
N ARG A 43 -12.52 4.82 -8.48
CA ARG A 43 -12.74 3.96 -9.65
C ARG A 43 -14.14 4.16 -10.24
N GLU A 44 -15.17 4.18 -9.40
CA GLU A 44 -16.55 4.46 -9.83
C GLU A 44 -16.67 5.82 -10.54
N LEU A 45 -16.04 6.88 -10.00
CA LEU A 45 -16.04 8.20 -10.62
C LEU A 45 -15.31 8.25 -11.97
N TYR A 46 -14.27 7.43 -12.15
CA TYR A 46 -13.50 7.34 -13.40
C TYR A 46 -14.30 6.65 -14.51
N ASP A 47 -14.96 5.54 -14.17
CA ASP A 47 -15.69 4.71 -15.14
C ASP A 47 -16.94 5.41 -15.69
N MET A 48 -17.56 6.31 -14.91
CA MET A 48 -18.84 6.93 -15.29
C MET A 48 -18.76 8.05 -16.35
N LYS A 49 -17.58 8.59 -16.68
CA LYS A 49 -17.50 9.89 -17.40
C LYS A 49 -16.83 9.89 -18.77
N THR A 50 -16.09 8.87 -19.17
CA THR A 50 -14.96 9.16 -20.07
C THR A 50 -15.02 8.53 -21.46
N GLU A 51 -15.56 7.32 -21.62
CA GLU A 51 -15.20 6.56 -22.83
C GLU A 51 -16.07 6.83 -24.07
N GLN A 52 -17.40 6.81 -23.97
CA GLN A 52 -18.26 6.93 -25.17
C GLN A 52 -18.16 8.30 -25.86
N ASP A 53 -18.22 9.40 -25.10
CA ASP A 53 -18.11 10.75 -25.67
C ASP A 53 -16.71 11.03 -26.23
N ARG A 54 -15.68 10.40 -25.66
CA ARG A 54 -14.30 10.53 -26.11
C ARG A 54 -14.08 9.81 -27.43
N GLU A 55 -14.59 8.59 -27.59
CA GLU A 55 -14.46 7.83 -28.84
C GLU A 55 -15.12 8.56 -30.02
N ALA A 56 -16.32 9.10 -29.82
CA ALA A 56 -17.01 9.89 -30.85
C ALA A 56 -16.20 11.14 -31.25
N LYS A 57 -15.68 11.87 -30.24
CA LYS A 57 -14.86 13.06 -30.47
C LYS A 57 -13.56 12.74 -31.22
N VAL A 58 -12.86 11.68 -30.83
CA VAL A 58 -11.61 11.24 -31.50
C VAL A 58 -11.88 10.87 -32.96
N THR A 59 -12.97 10.13 -33.21
CA THR A 59 -13.34 9.72 -34.57
C THR A 59 -13.65 10.93 -35.46
N ALA A 60 -14.38 11.92 -34.94
CA ALA A 60 -14.65 13.16 -35.67
C ALA A 60 -13.38 13.94 -36.01
N ILE A 61 -12.44 14.05 -35.07
CA ILE A 61 -11.16 14.74 -35.31
C ILE A 61 -10.32 13.99 -36.35
N LYS A 62 -10.24 12.66 -36.27
CA LYS A 62 -9.51 11.84 -37.27
C LYS A 62 -10.03 12.10 -38.68
N LYS A 63 -11.36 12.09 -38.85
CA LYS A 63 -12.00 12.39 -40.14
C LYS A 63 -11.61 13.79 -40.66
N GLN A 64 -11.62 14.81 -39.81
CA GLN A 64 -11.21 16.18 -40.21
C GLN A 64 -9.73 16.25 -40.61
N ILE A 65 -8.86 15.46 -39.98
CA ILE A 65 -7.44 15.37 -40.34
C ILE A 65 -7.28 14.69 -41.71
N GLU A 66 -7.97 13.57 -41.94
CA GLU A 66 -7.96 12.85 -43.22
C GLU A 66 -8.48 13.72 -44.39
N GLU A 67 -9.52 14.51 -44.14
CA GLU A 67 -10.09 15.46 -45.10
C GLU A 67 -9.22 16.73 -45.28
N GLY A 68 -8.18 16.92 -44.46
CA GLY A 68 -7.32 18.11 -44.47
C GLY A 68 -8.02 19.39 -43.99
N THR A 69 -9.17 19.27 -43.33
CA THR A 69 -9.97 20.41 -42.83
C THR A 69 -9.64 20.78 -41.39
N TYR A 70 -8.87 19.95 -40.69
CA TYR A 70 -8.44 20.21 -39.32
C TYR A 70 -7.46 21.39 -39.26
N ARG A 71 -7.82 22.44 -38.51
CA ARG A 71 -6.96 23.59 -38.24
C ARG A 71 -6.64 23.68 -36.76
N VAL A 72 -5.35 23.79 -36.44
CA VAL A 72 -4.88 24.01 -35.08
C VAL A 72 -5.19 25.45 -34.68
N ASP A 73 -5.98 25.60 -33.62
CA ASP A 73 -6.33 26.90 -33.07
C ASP A 73 -5.36 27.26 -31.93
N SER A 74 -4.45 28.18 -32.22
CA SER A 74 -3.40 28.63 -31.30
C SER A 74 -3.99 29.31 -30.06
N GLN A 75 -5.09 30.05 -30.20
CA GLN A 75 -5.75 30.74 -29.09
C GLN A 75 -6.39 29.72 -28.14
N LYS A 76 -7.13 28.75 -28.68
CA LYS A 76 -7.70 27.66 -27.86
C LYS A 76 -6.62 26.82 -27.18
N THR A 77 -5.49 26.63 -27.84
CA THR A 77 -4.36 25.90 -27.26
C THR A 77 -3.78 26.66 -26.07
N ALA A 78 -3.56 27.97 -26.20
CA ALA A 78 -3.09 28.81 -25.10
C ALA A 78 -4.08 28.85 -23.93
N GLU A 79 -5.38 29.01 -24.21
CA GLU A 79 -6.45 28.98 -23.21
C GLU A 79 -6.44 27.67 -22.42
N LYS A 80 -6.39 26.52 -23.12
CA LYS A 80 -6.39 25.20 -22.47
C LYS A 80 -5.12 24.94 -21.66
N LEU A 81 -3.97 25.43 -22.13
CA LEU A 81 -2.74 25.36 -21.33
C LEU A 81 -2.84 26.23 -20.08
N PHE A 82 -3.44 27.41 -20.18
CA PHE A 82 -3.65 28.27 -19.03
C PHE A 82 -4.60 27.61 -18.01
N ASP A 83 -5.79 27.20 -18.44
CA ASP A 83 -6.83 26.59 -17.59
C ASP A 83 -6.36 25.34 -16.81
N GLN A 84 -5.39 24.60 -17.34
CA GLN A 84 -4.94 23.34 -16.74
C GLN A 84 -3.75 23.50 -15.80
N TRP A 85 -2.98 24.57 -15.95
CA TRP A 85 -1.71 24.75 -15.22
C TRP A 85 -1.74 25.90 -14.20
N PHE A 86 -2.66 26.85 -14.35
CA PHE A 86 -2.82 28.00 -13.46
C PHE A 86 -4.22 28.04 -12.86
#